data_AF-A0A840ITV2-F1
#
_entry.id   AF-A0A840ITV2-F1
#
_cell.length_a   1.000
_cell.length_b   1.000
_cell.length_c   1.000
_cell.angle_alpha   90.00
_cell.angle_beta   90.00
_cell.angle_gamma   90.00
#
_symmetry.space_group_name_H-M   'P 1'
#
loop_
_entity.id
_entity.type
_entity.pdbx_description
1 polymer ?
#
loop_
_entity_poly.entity_id
_entity_poly.type
_entity_poly.pdbx_seq_one_letter_code
_entity_poly.pdbx_strand_id
1 'polypeptide(L)'
;MSEPSDAPSGQDTSSSYADDLRRSSATFRAWAGTEDRAAALFAGLAERGLSGMAKMQSRAERAARMLEQVASVTAAQALAYEEMIAAGGPDDSRAYVEYEATTRRLLALMPADMLTD
;
A
#
# COMPACT_ATOMS: atom_id res chain seq x y z
N MET A 1 -48.04 13.37 5.79
CA MET A 1 -47.16 12.41 6.48
C MET A 1 -45.82 12.50 5.79
N SER A 2 -44.84 13.17 6.41
CA SER A 2 -43.47 13.26 5.89
C SER A 2 -42.71 12.05 6.39
N GLU A 3 -42.18 11.24 5.49
CA GLU A 3 -41.21 10.21 5.84
C GLU A 3 -39.92 10.90 6.33
N PRO A 4 -39.31 10.44 7.43
CA PRO A 4 -37.96 10.87 7.76
C PRO A 4 -37.01 10.18 6.76
N SER A 5 -36.33 11.00 5.96
CA SER A 5 -35.18 10.56 5.17
C SER A 5 -34.05 10.26 6.14
N ASP A 6 -33.88 8.99 6.50
CA ASP A 6 -32.66 8.51 7.16
C ASP A 6 -31.50 8.73 6.18
N ALA A 7 -30.77 9.82 6.39
CA ALA A 7 -29.45 9.99 5.81
C ALA A 7 -28.57 8.84 6.33
N PRO A 8 -27.78 8.16 5.49
CA PRO A 8 -26.86 7.15 5.98
C PRO A 8 -25.86 7.84 6.91
N SER A 9 -25.95 7.49 8.19
CA SER A 9 -25.02 7.88 9.24
C SER A 9 -23.60 7.53 8.81
N GLY A 10 -22.74 8.55 8.65
CA GLY A 10 -21.36 8.44 8.17
C GLY A 10 -20.38 7.68 9.08
N GLN A 11 -20.88 6.80 9.94
CA GLN A 11 -20.07 5.98 10.86
C GLN A 11 -19.48 4.74 10.17
N ASP A 12 -20.16 4.15 9.18
CA ASP A 12 -19.71 2.89 8.55
C ASP A 12 -18.64 3.04 7.45
N THR A 13 -18.45 4.24 6.90
CA THR A 13 -17.46 4.50 5.84
C THR A 13 -16.02 4.60 6.35
N SER A 14 -15.84 4.82 7.66
CA SER A 14 -14.52 4.98 8.27
C SER A 14 -13.81 3.64 8.44
N SER A 15 -14.49 2.63 9.01
CA SER A 15 -13.93 1.28 9.12
C SER A 15 -13.62 0.70 7.73
N SER A 16 -14.47 0.95 6.73
CA SER A 16 -14.28 0.36 5.40
C SER A 16 -13.00 0.86 4.70
N TYR A 17 -12.64 2.14 4.86
CA TYR A 17 -11.46 2.70 4.19
C TYR A 17 -10.14 2.14 4.76
N ALA A 18 -10.01 2.07 6.08
CA ALA A 18 -8.85 1.45 6.72
C ALA A 18 -8.73 -0.03 6.34
N ASP A 19 -9.86 -0.75 6.31
CA ASP A 19 -9.90 -2.15 5.88
C ASP A 19 -9.47 -2.34 4.42
N ASP A 20 -9.88 -1.44 3.52
CA ASP A 20 -9.47 -1.46 2.12
C ASP A 20 -7.96 -1.19 1.97
N LEU A 21 -7.39 -0.29 2.76
CA LEU A 21 -5.95 -0.04 2.80
C LEU A 21 -5.18 -1.27 3.33
N ARG A 22 -5.65 -1.91 4.40
CA ARG A 22 -5.04 -3.15 4.93
C ARG A 22 -5.10 -4.27 3.90
N ARG A 23 -6.24 -4.44 3.21
CA ARG A 23 -6.39 -5.41 2.12
C ARG A 23 -5.41 -5.12 0.99
N SER A 24 -5.31 -3.85 0.57
CA SER A 24 -4.38 -3.43 -0.48
C SER A 24 -2.92 -3.69 -0.10
N SER A 25 -2.53 -3.37 1.15
CA SER A 25 -1.20 -3.69 1.68
C SER A 25 -0.91 -5.20 1.62
N ALA A 26 -1.86 -6.03 2.05
CA ALA A 26 -1.71 -7.48 1.98
C ALA A 26 -1.57 -7.99 0.54
N THR A 27 -2.32 -7.42 -0.41
CA THR A 27 -2.19 -7.72 -1.84
C THR A 27 -0.80 -7.37 -2.36
N PHE A 28 -0.27 -6.19 -2.03
CA PHE A 28 1.08 -5.80 -2.45
C PHE A 28 2.16 -6.72 -1.88
N ARG A 29 2.05 -7.16 -0.62
CA ARG A 29 2.97 -8.18 -0.05
C ARG A 29 2.87 -9.52 -0.78
N ALA A 30 1.66 -9.94 -1.14
CA ALA A 30 1.46 -11.19 -1.88
C ALA A 30 2.10 -11.13 -3.28
N TRP A 31 2.04 -9.97 -3.93
CA TRP A 31 2.74 -9.73 -5.19
C TRP A 31 4.26 -9.64 -4.99
N ALA A 32 4.75 -8.99 -3.94
CA ALA A 32 6.18 -8.96 -3.61
C ALA A 32 6.74 -10.39 -3.47
N GLY A 33 6.04 -11.25 -2.72
CA GLY A 33 6.42 -12.66 -2.60
C GLY A 33 6.32 -13.46 -3.91
N THR A 34 5.54 -12.99 -4.89
CA THR A 34 5.50 -13.59 -6.23
C THR A 34 6.74 -13.20 -7.03
N GLU A 35 7.15 -11.93 -6.95
CA GLU A 35 8.39 -11.45 -7.57
C GLU A 35 9.63 -12.09 -6.93
N ASP A 36 9.66 -12.31 -5.62
CA ASP A 36 10.75 -13.05 -4.95
C ASP A 36 10.89 -14.48 -5.48
N ARG A 37 9.77 -15.18 -5.68
CA ARG A 37 9.77 -16.52 -6.29
C ARG A 37 10.24 -16.47 -7.75
N ALA A 38 9.85 -15.45 -8.49
CA ALA A 38 10.30 -15.26 -9.87
C ALA A 38 11.82 -14.99 -9.92
N ALA A 39 12.36 -14.15 -9.02
CA ALA A 39 13.78 -13.91 -8.90
C ALA A 39 14.57 -15.21 -8.65
N ALA A 40 14.11 -16.05 -7.71
CA ALA A 40 14.73 -17.35 -7.44
C ALA A 40 14.70 -18.28 -8.66
N LEU A 41 13.59 -18.30 -9.41
CA LEU A 41 13.49 -19.05 -10.66
C LEU A 41 14.51 -18.56 -11.70
N PHE A 42 14.59 -17.25 -11.91
CA PHE A 42 15.53 -16.66 -12.86
C PHE A 42 16.98 -16.89 -12.48
N ALA A 43 17.31 -16.85 -11.18
CA ALA A 43 18.63 -17.21 -10.69
C ALA A 43 18.99 -18.66 -11.10
N GLY A 44 18.09 -19.61 -10.85
CA GLY A 44 18.30 -21.02 -11.23
C GLY A 44 18.41 -21.25 -12.74
N LEU A 45 17.73 -20.43 -13.57
CA LEU A 45 17.87 -20.49 -15.03
C LEU A 45 19.18 -19.85 -15.51
N ALA A 46 19.63 -18.77 -14.87
CA ALA A 46 20.91 -18.12 -15.15
C ALA A 46 22.08 -19.07 -14.86
N GLU A 47 22.03 -19.80 -13.74
CA GLU A 47 23.02 -20.83 -13.38
C GLU A 47 23.11 -21.95 -14.43
N ARG A 48 22.01 -22.22 -15.15
CA ARG A 48 21.94 -23.20 -16.26
C ARG A 48 22.37 -22.61 -17.61
N GLY A 49 22.83 -21.36 -17.64
CA GLY A 49 23.35 -20.71 -18.83
C GLY A 49 22.30 -20.09 -19.75
N LEU A 50 21.03 -19.94 -19.31
CA LEU A 50 20.04 -19.21 -20.09
C LEU A 50 20.37 -17.71 -20.10
N SER A 51 20.68 -17.19 -21.29
CA SER A 51 21.00 -15.78 -21.50
C SER A 51 19.84 -14.88 -21.08
N GLY A 52 20.16 -13.73 -20.47
CA GLY A 52 19.17 -12.72 -20.07
C GLY A 52 18.50 -12.98 -18.72
N MET A 53 18.63 -14.18 -18.14
CA MET A 53 17.97 -14.52 -16.87
C MET A 53 18.53 -13.74 -15.69
N ALA A 54 19.83 -13.41 -15.66
CA ALA A 54 20.40 -12.54 -14.63
C ALA A 54 19.77 -11.13 -14.61
N LYS A 55 19.43 -10.58 -15.79
CA LYS A 55 18.72 -9.29 -15.88
C LYS A 55 17.28 -9.43 -15.35
N MET A 56 16.60 -10.52 -15.70
CA MET A 56 15.25 -10.80 -15.22
C MET A 56 15.20 -11.01 -13.70
N GLN A 57 16.19 -11.70 -13.13
CA GLN A 57 16.37 -11.83 -11.67
C GLN A 57 16.46 -10.45 -11.02
N SER A 58 17.40 -9.61 -11.48
CA SER A 58 17.58 -8.26 -10.91
C SER A 58 16.32 -7.40 -11.03
N ARG A 59 15.57 -7.54 -12.13
CA ARG A 59 14.28 -6.86 -12.31
C ARG A 59 13.24 -7.34 -11.31
N ALA A 60 13.09 -8.65 -11.13
CA ALA A 60 12.15 -9.23 -10.17
C ALA A 60 12.49 -8.83 -8.72
N GLU A 61 13.77 -8.86 -8.34
CA GLU A 61 14.22 -8.40 -7.01
C GLU A 61 13.92 -6.92 -6.76
N ARG A 62 14.09 -6.07 -7.79
CA ARG A 62 13.71 -4.64 -7.70
C ARG A 62 12.19 -4.50 -7.55
N ALA A 63 11.41 -5.26 -8.30
CA ALA A 63 9.94 -5.26 -8.23
C ALA A 63 9.44 -5.71 -6.85
N ALA A 64 10.01 -6.77 -6.29
CA ALA A 64 9.68 -7.25 -4.95
C ALA A 64 9.90 -6.18 -3.88
N ARG A 65 11.07 -5.53 -3.86
CA ARG A 65 11.38 -4.44 -2.93
C ARG A 65 10.42 -3.25 -3.08
N MET A 66 10.12 -2.87 -4.33
CA MET A 66 9.19 -1.79 -4.62
C MET A 66 7.79 -2.10 -4.07
N LEU A 67 7.28 -3.31 -4.31
CA LEU A 67 5.97 -3.76 -3.82
C LEU A 67 5.92 -3.81 -2.29
N GLU A 68 6.99 -4.28 -1.64
CA GLU A 68 7.07 -4.32 -0.17
C GLU A 68 7.08 -2.90 0.44
N GLN A 69 7.75 -1.96 -0.21
CA GLN A 69 7.72 -0.55 0.19
C GLN A 69 6.32 0.05 0.05
N VAL A 70 5.66 -0.17 -1.09
CA VAL A 70 4.27 0.27 -1.31
C VAL A 70 3.33 -0.35 -0.27
N ALA A 71 3.50 -1.64 0.03
CA ALA A 71 2.71 -2.31 1.04
C ALA A 71 2.89 -1.67 2.42
N SER A 72 4.13 -1.32 2.78
CA SER A 72 4.47 -0.71 4.06
C SER A 72 3.88 0.70 4.20
N VAL A 73 3.99 1.51 3.15
CA VAL A 73 3.37 2.84 3.09
C VAL A 73 1.84 2.74 3.20
N THR A 74 1.23 1.80 2.48
CA THR A 74 -0.23 1.60 2.51
C THR A 74 -0.72 1.15 3.89
N ALA A 75 0.03 0.27 4.58
CA ALA A 75 -0.28 -0.12 5.95
C ALA A 75 -0.16 1.05 6.92
N ALA A 76 0.89 1.86 6.80
CA ALA A 76 1.06 3.06 7.63
C ALA A 76 -0.05 4.09 7.38
N GLN A 77 -0.53 4.22 6.15
CA GLN A 77 -1.67 5.07 5.82
C GLN A 77 -2.97 4.58 6.51
N ALA A 78 -3.19 3.27 6.59
CA ALA A 78 -4.33 2.70 7.30
C ALA A 78 -4.31 3.09 8.79
N LEU A 79 -3.16 2.95 9.42
CA LEU A 79 -2.97 3.34 10.83
C LEU A 79 -3.19 4.84 11.03
N ALA A 80 -2.62 5.70 10.19
CA ALA A 80 -2.81 7.14 10.28
C ALA A 80 -4.30 7.54 10.13
N TYR A 81 -5.04 6.84 9.27
CA TYR A 81 -6.47 7.07 9.11
C TYR A 81 -7.25 6.64 10.36
N GLU A 82 -6.94 5.48 10.93
CA GLU A 82 -7.56 4.99 12.17
C GLU A 82 -7.30 5.94 13.35
N GLU A 83 -6.08 6.46 13.47
CA GLU A 83 -5.73 7.46 14.48
C GLU A 83 -6.56 8.74 14.32
N MET A 84 -6.77 9.22 13.08
CA MET A 84 -7.60 10.39 12.79
C MET A 84 -9.07 10.15 13.18
N ILE A 85 -9.62 8.98 12.86
CA ILE A 85 -10.99 8.61 13.24
C ILE A 85 -11.12 8.51 14.76
N ALA A 86 -10.16 7.89 15.45
CA ALA A 86 -10.16 7.78 16.90
C ALA A 86 -10.04 9.13 17.62
N ALA A 87 -9.40 10.12 17.00
CA ALA A 87 -9.20 11.46 17.55
C ALA A 87 -10.42 12.40 17.41
N GLY A 88 -11.50 11.96 16.75
CA GLY A 88 -12.69 12.81 16.51
C GLY A 88 -13.09 12.92 15.04
N GLY A 89 -12.38 12.21 14.16
CA GLY A 89 -12.68 12.20 12.73
C GLY A 89 -12.26 13.50 12.04
N PRO A 90 -12.65 13.65 10.76
CA PRO A 90 -12.24 14.79 9.94
C PRO A 90 -12.82 16.14 10.43
N ASP A 91 -13.83 16.11 11.29
CA ASP A 91 -14.42 17.31 11.92
C ASP A 91 -13.50 17.89 13.01
N ASP A 92 -12.63 17.07 13.62
CA ASP A 92 -11.53 17.58 14.44
C ASP A 92 -10.42 18.11 13.53
N SER A 93 -10.35 19.44 13.42
CA SER A 93 -9.39 20.12 12.55
C SER A 93 -7.94 19.76 12.88
N ARG A 94 -7.61 19.48 14.14
CA ARG A 94 -6.26 19.09 14.53
C ARG A 94 -5.96 17.67 14.06
N ALA A 95 -6.88 16.73 14.30
CA ALA A 95 -6.74 15.35 13.85
C ALA A 95 -6.57 15.27 12.33
N TYR A 96 -7.36 16.05 11.58
CA TYR A 96 -7.27 16.08 10.12
C TYR A 96 -5.93 16.64 9.61
N VAL A 97 -5.42 17.74 10.20
CA VAL A 97 -4.12 18.32 9.81
C VAL A 97 -2.96 17.38 10.12
N GLU A 98 -2.99 16.68 11.25
CA GLU A 98 -1.98 15.69 11.61
C GLU A 98 -2.00 14.49 10.64
N TYR A 99 -3.19 14.04 10.24
CA TYR A 99 -3.38 13.02 9.21
C TYR A 99 -2.84 13.46 7.84
N GLU A 100 -3.16 14.67 7.37
CA GLU A 100 -2.66 15.17 6.10
C GLU A 100 -1.13 15.31 6.08
N ALA A 101 -0.55 15.82 7.17
CA ALA A 101 0.90 15.94 7.30
C ALA A 101 1.58 14.56 7.26
N THR A 102 1.01 13.57 7.93
CA THR A 102 1.48 12.18 7.89
C THR A 102 1.35 11.58 6.50
N THR A 103 0.18 11.73 5.86
CA THR A 103 -0.07 11.26 4.49
C THR A 103 0.95 11.84 3.51
N ARG A 104 1.27 13.13 3.62
CA ARG A 104 2.28 13.78 2.74
C ARG A 104 3.68 13.19 2.93
N ARG A 105 4.07 12.88 4.18
CA ARG A 105 5.34 12.21 4.47
C ARG A 105 5.36 10.79 3.92
N LEU A 106 4.26 10.06 4.05
CA LEU A 106 4.10 8.70 3.52
C LEU A 106 4.17 8.67 1.98
N LEU A 107 3.53 9.62 1.31
CA LEU A 107 3.63 9.77 -0.14
C LEU A 107 5.06 10.07 -0.62
N ALA A 108 5.83 10.83 0.17
CA ALA A 108 7.24 11.08 -0.14
C ALA A 108 8.12 9.81 0.00
N LEU A 109 7.63 8.77 0.68
CA LEU A 109 8.27 7.45 0.78
C LEU A 109 7.82 6.50 -0.32
N MET A 110 6.92 6.90 -1.23
CA MET A 110 6.57 6.05 -2.37
C MET A 110 7.78 5.91 -3.30
N PRO A 111 7.98 4.73 -3.93
CA PRO A 111 9.04 4.56 -4.91
C PRO A 111 8.93 5.60 -6.03
N ALA A 112 9.99 6.40 -6.21
CA ALA A 112 10.02 7.46 -7.24
C ALA A 112 10.35 6.91 -8.63
N ASP A 113 11.20 5.89 -8.69
CA ASP A 113 11.55 5.20 -9.94
C ASP A 113 10.60 4.02 -10.16
N MET A 114 9.79 4.14 -11.21
CA MET A 114 9.10 2.99 -11.81
C MET A 114 10.16 2.03 -12.36
N LEU A 115 9.82 0.75 -12.53
CA LEU A 115 10.67 -0.31 -13.09
C LEU A 115 11.03 -0.06 -14.58
N THR A 116 11.70 1.05 -14.89
CA THR A 116 12.22 1.37 -16.22
C THR A 116 13.60 0.77 -16.40
N ASP A 117 13.84 0.27 -17.62
CA ASP A 117 15.07 -0.37 -18.06
C ASP A 117 16.23 0.63 -18.26
#